data_AF-A0A661ZZT5-F1
#
_entry.id   AF-A0A661ZZT5-F1
#
_cell.length_a   1.000
_cell.length_b   1.000
_cell.length_c   1.000
_cell.angle_alpha   90.00
_cell.angle_beta   90.00
_cell.angle_gamma   90.00
#
_symmetry.space_group_name_H-M   'P 1'
#
loop_
_entity.id
_entity.type
_entity.pdbx_description
1 polymer ?
#
loop_
_entity_poly.entity_id
_entity_poly.type
_entity_poly.pdbx_seq_one_letter_code
_entity_poly.pdbx_strand_id
1 'polypeptide(L)' 'MKTQIFTFLLSIFLLSSIAQNNIGINNPTPDPSAALDITASDKGLLIPRMTTAQRIAIQSPA' A
#
# COMPACT_ATOMS: atom_id res chain seq x y z
N MET A 1 -15.75 -19.98 -32.61
CA MET A 1 -15.12 -20.49 -31.37
C MET A 1 -13.81 -19.77 -31.06
N LYS A 2 -12.92 -19.56 -32.04
CA LYS A 2 -11.59 -18.93 -31.85
C LYS A 2 -11.65 -17.47 -31.36
N THR A 3 -12.57 -16.66 -31.89
CA THR A 3 -12.72 -15.24 -31.52
C THR A 3 -13.25 -15.06 -30.09
N GLN A 4 -14.17 -15.93 -29.65
CA GLN A 4 -14.73 -15.89 -28.29
C GLN A 4 -13.69 -16.27 -27.24
N ILE A 5 -12.80 -17.22 -27.55
CA ILE A 5 -11.66 -17.58 -26.70
C ILE A 5 -10.64 -16.43 -26.61
N PHE A 6 -10.38 -15.74 -27.72
CA PHE A 6 -9.48 -14.58 -27.74
C PHE A 6 -10.03 -13.42 -26.91
N THR A 7 -11.33 -13.10 -27.05
CA THR A 7 -11.97 -12.04 -26.26
C THR A 7 -11.99 -12.37 -24.76
N PHE A 8 -12.19 -13.65 -24.39
CA PHE A 8 -12.17 -14.10 -22.99
C PHE A 8 -10.77 -14.02 -22.34
N LEU A 9 -9.71 -14.32 -23.10
CA LEU A 9 -8.33 -14.17 -22.62
C LEU A 9 -7.92 -12.70 -22.47
N LEU A 10 -8.38 -11.83 -23.38
CA LEU A 10 -8.12 -10.39 -23.32
C LEU A 10 -8.81 -9.72 -22.11
N SER A 11 -10.04 -10.13 -21.78
CA SER A 11 -10.75 -9.59 -20.62
C SER A 11 -10.16 -10.02 -19.27
N ILE A 12 -9.56 -11.21 -19.16
CA ILE A 12 -8.82 -11.63 -17.95
C ILE A 12 -7.53 -10.82 -17.76
N PHE A 13 -6.80 -10.51 -18.84
CA PHE A 13 -5.58 -9.71 -18.77
C PHE A 13 -5.85 -8.27 -18.30
N LEU A 14 -6.98 -7.68 -18.73
CA LEU A 14 -7.40 -6.33 -18.36
C LEU A 14 -7.99 -6.21 -16.93
N LEU A 15 -8.35 -7.32 -16.29
CA LEU A 15 -8.87 -7.36 -14.91
C LEU A 15 -7.77 -7.47 -13.85
N SER A 16 -6.49 -7.33 -14.23
CA SER A 16 -5.35 -7.29 -13.30
C SER A 16 -5.45 -6.06 -12.40
N SER A 17 -6.20 -6.16 -11.30
CA SER A 17 -6.20 -5.16 -10.26
C SER A 17 -4.83 -5.18 -9.57
N ILE A 18 -4.14 -4.05 -9.60
CA ILE A 18 -3.06 -3.73 -8.69
C ILE A 18 -3.65 -3.69 -7.27
N ALA A 19 -3.65 -4.83 -6.59
CA ALA A 19 -3.81 -4.87 -5.15
C ALA A 19 -2.64 -4.05 -4.59
N GLN A 20 -2.93 -2.87 -4.05
CA GLN A 20 -1.93 -1.92 -3.58
C GLN A 20 -1.17 -2.55 -2.40
N ASN A 21 0.06 -3.00 -2.66
CA ASN A 21 0.96 -3.57 -1.66
C ASN A 21 1.66 -2.48 -0.82
N ASN A 22 1.48 -1.21 -1.21
CA ASN A 22 2.04 -0.03 -0.60
C ASN A 22 0.94 0.98 -0.24
N ILE A 23 1.15 1.71 0.86
CA ILE A 23 0.19 2.70 1.36
C ILE A 23 0.67 4.08 0.95
N GLY A 24 -0.11 4.78 0.15
CA GLY A 24 0.13 6.19 -0.20
C GLY A 24 -0.75 7.13 0.61
N ILE A 25 -0.17 8.19 1.20
CA ILE A 25 -0.92 9.29 1.82
C ILE A 25 -0.56 10.60 1.11
N ASN A 26 -1.55 11.24 0.49
CA ASN A 26 -1.38 12.41 -0.36
C ASN A 26 -0.38 12.21 -1.53
N ASN A 27 -0.10 10.95 -1.90
CA ASN A 27 0.68 10.57 -3.07
C ASN A 27 -0.11 9.53 -3.88
N PRO A 28 -0.69 9.90 -5.04
CA PRO A 28 -1.49 8.99 -5.87
C PRO A 28 -0.62 7.97 -6.62
N THR A 29 0.71 8.18 -6.67
CA THR A 29 1.68 7.26 -7.27
C THR A 29 2.83 7.01 -6.28
N PRO A 30 2.59 6.24 -5.20
CA PRO A 30 3.62 5.89 -4.23
C PRO A 30 4.82 5.21 -4.90
N ASP A 31 6.02 5.45 -4.38
CA ASP A 31 7.21 4.73 -4.83
C ASP A 31 6.98 3.20 -4.72
N PRO A 32 7.22 2.42 -5.79
CA PRO A 32 6.97 0.98 -5.78
C PRO A 32 7.78 0.19 -4.73
N SER A 33 8.89 0.76 -4.24
CA SER A 33 9.73 0.14 -3.21
C SER A 33 9.33 0.51 -1.78
N ALA A 34 8.48 1.53 -1.60
CA ALA A 34 8.07 2.00 -0.29
C ALA A 34 6.89 1.17 0.26
N ALA A 35 6.94 0.76 1.53
CA ALA A 35 5.78 0.19 2.21
C ALA A 35 4.74 1.28 2.59
N LEU A 36 5.22 2.50 2.85
CA LEU A 36 4.43 3.70 3.14
C LEU A 36 5.11 4.92 2.52
N ASP A 37 4.40 5.66 1.68
CA ASP A 37 4.85 6.88 1.00
C ASP A 37 3.91 8.04 1.36
N ILE A 38 4.47 9.12 1.91
CA ILE A 38 3.71 10.27 2.39
C ILE A 38 4.32 11.55 1.82
N THR A 39 3.50 12.35 1.16
CA THR A 39 3.91 13.65 0.61
C THR A 39 3.16 14.79 1.32
N ALA A 40 3.91 15.74 1.89
CA ALA A 40 3.38 16.99 2.44
C ALA A 40 4.46 18.08 2.42
N SER A 41 4.09 19.33 2.13
CA SER A 41 5.02 20.48 2.17
C SER A 41 4.96 21.26 3.48
N ASP A 42 3.95 21.02 4.32
CA ASP A 42 3.61 21.79 5.51
C ASP A 42 3.38 20.92 6.76
N LYS A 43 3.57 19.60 6.68
CA LYS A 43 3.32 18.63 7.76
C LYS A 43 4.45 17.61 7.89
N GLY A 44 4.64 17.10 9.10
CA GLY A 44 5.58 16.01 9.39
C GLY A 44 4.86 14.75 9.90
N LEU A 45 5.59 13.64 10.00
CA LEU A 45 5.10 12.38 10.56
C LEU A 45 5.23 12.39 12.09
N LEU A 46 4.11 12.28 12.81
CA LEU A 46 4.14 12.06 14.26
C LEU A 46 4.10 10.55 14.57
N ILE A 47 5.22 10.01 15.01
CA ILE A 47 5.31 8.63 15.48
C ILE A 47 4.60 8.46 16.84
N PRO A 48 4.18 7.24 17.22
CA PRO A 48 3.56 6.99 18.52
C PRO A 48 4.41 7.51 19.69
N ARG A 49 3.83 8.39 20.50
CA ARG A 49 4.44 8.88 21.74
C ARG A 49 4.07 7.95 22.89
N MET A 50 5.00 7.08 23.24
CA MET A 50 4.77 6.03 24.24
C MET A 50 5.50 6.32 25.55
N THR A 51 4.82 6.10 26.68
CA THR A 51 5.45 6.00 28.00
C THR A 51 6.25 4.71 28.12
N THR A 52 7.11 4.61 29.13
CA THR A 52 7.88 3.39 29.41
C THR A 52 6.99 2.17 29.61
N ALA A 53 5.88 2.32 30.35
CA ALA A 53 4.92 1.25 30.59
C ALA A 53 4.27 0.75 29.29
N GLN A 54 3.87 1.67 28.41
CA GLN A 54 3.28 1.33 27.11
C GLN A 54 4.28 0.60 26.22
N ARG A 55 5.56 0.99 26.26
CA ARG A 55 6.61 0.34 25.46
C ARG A 55 6.91 -1.08 25.95
N ILE A 56 6.96 -1.28 27.27
CA ILE A 56 7.15 -2.60 27.90
C ILE A 56 5.97 -3.53 27.60
N ALA A 57 4.76 -2.99 27.46
CA ALA A 57 3.56 -3.77 27.18
C ALA A 57 3.48 -4.37 25.75
N ILE A 58 4.42 -4.05 24.86
CA ILE A 58 4.49 -4.67 23.51
C ILE A 58 5.08 -6.09 23.67
N GLN A 59 4.21 -7.10 23.66
CA GLN A 59 4.58 -8.50 23.99
C GLN A 59 5.38 -9.22 22.90
N SER A 60 5.32 -8.75 21.65
CA SER A 60 6.12 -9.30 20.54
C SER A 60 6.31 -8.20 19.49
N PRO A 61 7.39 -7.40 19.60
CA PRO A 61 7.75 -6.46 18.54
C PRO A 61 7.88 -7.20 17.20
N ALA A 62 7.40 -6.56 16.12
CA ALA A 62 7.45 -7.09 14.77
C ALA A 62 8.89 -7.32 14.29
#